data_AF-A0A7J8I741-F1
#
_entry.id   AF-A0A7J8I741-F1
#
_cell.length_a   1.000
_cell.length_b   1.000
_cell.length_c   1.000
_cell.angle_alpha   90.00
_cell.angle_beta   90.00
_cell.angle_gamma   90.00
#
_symmetry.space_group_name_H-M   'P 1'
#
loop_
_entity.id
_entity.type
_entity.pdbx_description
1 polymer ?
#
loop_
_entity_poly.entity_id
_entity_poly.type
_entity_poly.pdbx_seq_one_letter_code
_entity_poly.pdbx_strand_id
1 'polypeptide(L)'
;MHLARPRISSLPVLHLVLLLLAHHITQAQGMNLPYLNYIKEIEKILEEPVPLQNDLNSHEKFVLRNEIFLKVNLDTFLEAAKNLTDRRKKIGENLEKFKAVLPNATSTKHQIYIMEGNWDDFRRKLKAYMQALKRFIGF
;
A
#
# COMPACT_ATOMS: atom_id res chain seq x y z
N MET A 1 36.41 -46.43 -37.20
CA MET A 1 35.30 -46.26 -36.24
C MET A 1 35.23 -44.79 -35.87
N HIS A 2 34.20 -44.06 -36.32
CA HIS A 2 34.05 -42.61 -36.10
C HIS A 2 33.01 -42.40 -35.00
N LEU A 3 33.40 -41.89 -33.83
CA LEU A 3 32.46 -41.55 -32.75
C LEU A 3 31.81 -40.20 -33.03
N ALA A 4 30.48 -40.19 -33.12
CA ALA A 4 29.68 -38.98 -33.25
C ALA A 4 29.65 -38.21 -31.91
N ARG A 5 29.93 -36.91 -31.95
CA ARG A 5 29.81 -36.02 -30.78
C ARG A 5 28.34 -35.69 -30.53
N PRO A 6 27.85 -35.74 -29.28
CA PRO A 6 26.46 -35.38 -28.98
C PRO A 6 26.26 -33.86 -29.11
N ARG A 7 25.21 -33.45 -29.83
CA ARG A 7 24.66 -32.10 -29.76
C ARG A 7 24.02 -31.94 -28.38
N ILE A 8 24.67 -31.21 -27.49
CA ILE A 8 24.07 -30.81 -26.22
C ILE A 8 23.10 -29.68 -26.52
N SER A 9 21.81 -30.01 -26.65
CA SER A 9 20.74 -29.05 -26.88
C SER A 9 20.61 -28.11 -25.67
N SER A 10 20.81 -26.81 -25.86
CA SER A 10 20.67 -25.73 -24.87
C SER A 10 19.22 -25.32 -24.60
N LEU A 11 18.24 -26.01 -25.19
CA LEU A 11 16.80 -25.79 -24.99
C LEU A 11 16.32 -25.72 -23.52
N PRO A 12 16.78 -26.57 -22.58
CA PRO A 12 16.20 -26.59 -21.24
C PRO A 12 16.54 -25.33 -20.43
N VAL A 13 17.67 -24.67 -20.73
CA VAL A 13 18.09 -23.43 -20.05
C VAL A 13 17.22 -22.26 -20.49
N LEU A 14 16.88 -22.17 -21.78
CA LEU A 14 16.01 -21.11 -22.30
C LEU A 14 14.61 -21.19 -21.67
N HIS A 15 14.06 -22.39 -21.52
CA HIS A 15 12.76 -22.59 -20.87
C HIS A 15 12.79 -22.25 -19.38
N LEU A 16 13.88 -22.56 -18.68
CA LEU A 16 14.04 -22.19 -17.27
C LEU A 16 14.15 -20.66 -17.10
N VAL A 17 14.91 -19.98 -17.96
CA VAL A 17 15.04 -18.52 -17.96
C VAL A 17 13.70 -17.85 -18.27
N LEU A 18 12.93 -18.37 -19.23
CA LEU A 18 11.58 -17.86 -19.54
C LEU A 18 10.60 -18.08 -18.38
N LEU A 19 10.67 -19.21 -17.68
CA LEU A 19 9.85 -19.48 -16.48
C LEU A 19 10.19 -18.53 -15.32
N LEU A 20 11.47 -18.23 -15.13
CA LEU A 20 11.93 -17.25 -14.14
C LEU A 20 11.51 -15.82 -14.51
N LEU A 21 11.60 -15.44 -15.80
CA LEU A 21 11.07 -14.15 -16.25
C LEU A 21 9.55 -14.08 -16.08
N ALA A 22 8.80 -15.15 -16.39
CA ALA A 22 7.35 -15.18 -16.19
C ALA A 22 6.95 -15.06 -14.71
N HIS A 23 7.77 -15.57 -13.77
CA HIS A 23 7.58 -15.35 -12.34
C HIS A 23 7.94 -13.92 -11.89
N HIS A 24 8.88 -13.26 -12.58
CA HIS A 24 9.29 -11.89 -12.27
C HIS A 24 8.50 -10.80 -13.01
N ILE A 25 7.65 -11.13 -13.98
CA ILE A 25 6.71 -10.18 -14.56
C ILE A 25 5.53 -10.04 -13.59
N THR A 26 5.77 -9.37 -12.47
CA THR A 26 4.72 -8.72 -11.71
C THR A 26 4.22 -7.53 -12.55
N GLN A 27 3.33 -7.82 -13.51
CA GLN A 27 2.36 -6.91 -14.13
C GLN A 27 2.69 -5.41 -14.08
N ALA A 28 3.76 -4.99 -14.76
CA ALA A 28 3.97 -3.59 -15.07
C ALA A 28 3.19 -3.26 -16.35
N GLN A 29 2.00 -2.64 -16.22
CA GLN A 29 1.46 -1.58 -17.12
C GLN A 29 -0.08 -1.41 -17.09
N GLY A 30 -0.84 -2.26 -16.38
CA GLY A 30 -2.30 -2.07 -16.24
C GLY A 30 -2.79 -1.65 -14.85
N MET A 31 -1.99 -1.89 -13.80
CA MET A 31 -2.46 -1.80 -12.42
C MET A 31 -2.42 -0.39 -11.79
N ASN A 32 -1.65 0.56 -12.33
CA ASN A 32 -1.29 1.76 -11.56
C ASN A 32 -2.26 2.96 -11.69
N LEU A 33 -2.92 3.12 -12.83
CA LEU A 33 -3.86 4.24 -13.06
C LEU A 33 -5.04 4.29 -12.06
N PRO A 34 -5.71 3.17 -11.71
CA PRO A 34 -6.84 3.24 -10.76
C PRO A 34 -6.40 3.65 -9.35
N TYR A 35 -5.24 3.16 -8.87
CA TYR A 35 -4.74 3.51 -7.52
C TYR A 35 -4.36 4.98 -7.39
N LEU A 36 -3.77 5.57 -8.42
CA LEU A 36 -3.45 6.99 -8.42
C LEU A 36 -4.70 7.85 -8.27
N ASN A 37 -5.81 7.47 -8.91
CA ASN A 37 -7.08 8.20 -8.79
C ASN A 37 -7.63 8.11 -7.36
N TYR A 38 -7.60 6.92 -6.74
CA TYR A 38 -8.02 6.76 -5.33
C TYR A 38 -7.15 7.58 -4.37
N ILE A 39 -5.84 7.61 -4.58
CA ILE A 39 -4.90 8.45 -3.80
C ILE A 39 -5.28 9.92 -3.91
N LYS A 40 -5.46 10.44 -5.14
CA LYS A 40 -5.82 11.85 -5.39
C LYS A 40 -7.14 12.23 -4.75
N GLU A 41 -8.15 11.36 -4.82
CA GLU A 41 -9.44 11.60 -4.18
C GLU A 41 -9.33 11.68 -2.66
N ILE A 42 -8.55 10.78 -2.05
CA ILE A 42 -8.29 10.82 -0.60
C ILE A 42 -7.57 12.12 -0.24
N GLU A 43 -6.47 12.46 -0.93
CA GLU A 43 -5.69 13.68 -0.65
C GLU A 43 -6.53 14.94 -0.75
N LYS A 44 -7.39 15.04 -1.78
CA LYS A 44 -8.32 16.16 -1.96
C LYS A 44 -9.26 16.35 -0.76
N ILE A 45 -9.76 15.26 -0.17
CA ILE A 45 -10.62 15.34 1.02
C ILE A 45 -9.77 15.76 2.25
N LEU A 46 -8.53 15.30 2.32
CA LEU A 46 -7.60 15.65 3.41
C LEU A 46 -7.08 17.09 3.33
N GLU A 47 -7.27 17.82 2.24
CA GLU A 47 -6.87 19.23 2.10
C GLU A 47 -7.80 20.22 2.82
N GLU A 48 -8.91 19.77 3.41
CA GLU A 48 -9.81 20.61 4.22
C GLU A 48 -9.04 21.46 5.24
N PRO A 49 -9.29 22.79 5.34
CA PRO A 49 -8.65 23.64 6.32
C PRO A 49 -9.09 23.25 7.73
N VAL A 50 -8.13 23.08 8.63
CA VAL A 50 -8.34 22.63 10.01
C VAL A 50 -7.37 23.41 10.90
N PRO A 51 -7.77 23.81 12.11
CA PRO A 51 -6.87 24.45 13.08
C PRO A 51 -5.64 23.59 13.37
N LEU A 52 -4.50 24.26 13.51
CA LEU A 52 -3.21 23.64 13.80
C LEU A 52 -3.27 22.96 15.18
N GLN A 53 -3.03 21.65 15.21
CA GLN A 53 -2.85 20.87 16.44
C GLN A 53 -1.51 20.13 16.39
N ASN A 54 -1.09 19.61 17.55
CA ASN A 54 0.16 18.88 17.76
C ASN A 54 0.53 17.93 16.61
N ASP A 55 1.82 17.96 16.29
CA ASP A 55 2.44 17.04 15.34
C ASP A 55 2.35 15.59 15.81
N LEU A 56 2.46 14.67 14.86
CA LEU A 56 2.64 13.24 15.17
C LEU A 56 3.87 13.04 16.05
N ASN A 57 3.70 12.24 17.10
CA ASN A 57 4.82 11.86 17.95
C ASN A 57 5.75 10.86 17.22
N SER A 58 6.94 10.63 17.78
CA SER A 58 7.96 9.79 17.14
C SER A 58 7.50 8.35 16.92
N HIS A 59 6.71 7.79 17.84
CA HIS A 59 6.17 6.44 17.71
C HIS A 59 5.14 6.36 16.57
N GLU A 60 4.21 7.32 16.51
CA GLU A 60 3.22 7.38 15.42
C GLU A 60 3.89 7.53 14.06
N LYS A 61 4.90 8.40 13.95
CA LYS A 61 5.69 8.56 12.71
C LYS A 61 6.35 7.25 12.30
N PHE A 62 6.94 6.52 13.26
CA PHE A 62 7.56 5.22 13.00
C PHE A 62 6.53 4.19 12.49
N VAL A 63 5.41 4.03 13.19
CA VAL A 63 4.39 3.04 12.84
C VAL A 63 3.73 3.35 11.49
N LEU A 64 3.35 4.62 11.26
CA LEU A 64 2.63 5.03 10.05
C LEU A 64 3.48 4.99 8.78
N ARG A 65 4.80 5.15 8.91
CA ARG A 65 5.72 5.24 7.75
C ARG A 65 6.44 3.95 7.39
N ASN A 66 6.31 2.92 8.23
CA ASN A 66 6.99 1.65 8.05
C ASN A 66 6.12 0.66 7.27
N GLU A 67 6.67 0.11 6.19
CA GLU A 67 5.97 -0.79 5.27
C GLU A 67 5.48 -2.08 5.93
N ILE A 68 6.19 -2.54 6.97
CA ILE A 68 5.83 -3.73 7.76
C ILE A 68 4.44 -3.59 8.38
N PHE A 69 4.02 -2.36 8.71
CA PHE A 69 2.75 -2.08 9.37
C PHE A 69 1.67 -1.56 8.40
N LEU A 70 1.91 -1.51 7.09
CA LEU A 70 0.95 -0.94 6.13
C LEU A 70 -0.42 -1.60 6.21
N LYS A 71 -0.45 -2.93 6.20
CA LYS A 71 -1.72 -3.68 6.21
C LYS A 71 -2.49 -3.49 7.51
N VAL A 72 -1.83 -3.61 8.66
CA VAL A 72 -2.49 -3.43 9.96
C VAL A 72 -2.98 -1.99 10.14
N ASN A 73 -2.20 -1.00 9.71
CA ASN A 73 -2.62 0.40 9.74
C ASN A 73 -3.80 0.66 8.80
N LEU A 74 -3.82 0.05 7.61
CA LEU A 74 -4.96 0.14 6.69
C LEU A 74 -6.24 -0.34 7.38
N ASP A 75 -6.19 -1.52 8.02
CA ASP A 75 -7.34 -2.08 8.71
C ASP A 75 -7.81 -1.17 9.85
N THR A 76 -6.88 -0.53 10.59
CA THR A 76 -7.23 0.47 11.60
C THR A 76 -7.91 1.71 11.01
N PHE A 77 -7.41 2.25 9.88
CA PHE A 77 -8.06 3.39 9.22
C PHE A 77 -9.44 3.03 8.68
N LEU A 78 -9.62 1.82 8.16
CA LEU A 78 -10.91 1.36 7.65
C LEU A 78 -11.92 1.18 8.77
N GLU A 79 -11.50 0.68 9.93
CA GLU A 79 -12.35 0.61 11.11
C GLU A 79 -12.80 2.02 11.53
N ALA A 80 -11.86 2.95 11.67
CA ALA A 80 -12.18 4.34 12.03
C ALA A 80 -13.04 5.04 10.95
N ALA A 81 -12.86 4.68 9.67
CA ALA A 81 -13.60 5.25 8.56
C ALA A 81 -15.10 4.89 8.56
N LYS A 82 -15.52 3.84 9.27
CA LYS A 82 -16.95 3.47 9.39
C LYS A 82 -17.79 4.59 10.00
N ASN A 83 -17.18 5.42 10.84
CA ASN A 83 -17.85 6.54 11.51
C ASN A 83 -17.84 7.84 10.68
N LEU A 84 -17.27 7.84 9.47
CA LEU A 84 -17.23 9.02 8.59
C LEU A 84 -18.54 9.20 7.82
N THR A 85 -18.99 10.45 7.71
CA THR A 85 -20.20 10.83 6.97
C THR A 85 -19.86 11.67 5.72
N ASP A 86 -20.87 11.90 4.89
CA ASP A 86 -20.82 12.81 3.74
C ASP A 86 -19.65 12.49 2.78
N ARG A 87 -18.98 13.54 2.29
CA ARG A 87 -17.82 13.43 1.40
C ARG A 87 -16.67 12.60 1.99
N ARG A 88 -16.56 12.50 3.32
CA ARG A 88 -15.47 11.78 3.99
C ARG A 88 -15.65 10.27 3.94
N LYS A 89 -16.88 9.77 3.77
CA LYS A 89 -17.15 8.33 3.57
C LYS A 89 -16.36 7.74 2.40
N LYS A 90 -16.13 8.52 1.34
CA LYS A 90 -15.32 8.13 0.17
C LYS A 90 -13.89 7.74 0.52
N ILE A 91 -13.35 8.24 1.64
CA ILE A 91 -12.01 7.84 2.11
C ILE A 91 -11.98 6.34 2.38
N GLY A 92 -12.95 5.81 3.12
CA GLY A 92 -13.04 4.38 3.42
C GLY A 92 -13.21 3.54 2.15
N GLU A 93 -14.11 3.96 1.26
CA GLU A 93 -14.39 3.28 -0.02
C GLU A 93 -13.13 3.18 -0.91
N ASN A 94 -12.33 4.24 -0.96
CA ASN A 94 -11.09 4.28 -1.71
C ASN A 94 -9.95 3.51 -1.01
N LEU A 95 -9.84 3.61 0.32
CA LEU A 95 -8.87 2.84 1.11
C LEU A 95 -9.09 1.33 0.97
N GLU A 96 -10.33 0.88 0.87
CA GLU A 96 -10.69 -0.53 0.72
C GLU A 96 -10.04 -1.16 -0.51
N LYS A 97 -9.86 -0.39 -1.59
CA LYS A 97 -9.25 -0.85 -2.86
C LYS A 97 -7.80 -1.31 -2.68
N PHE A 98 -7.10 -0.80 -1.68
CA PHE A 98 -5.71 -1.14 -1.41
C PHE A 98 -5.56 -2.48 -0.67
N LYS A 99 -6.63 -3.06 -0.10
CA LYS A 99 -6.54 -4.35 0.61
C LYS A 99 -5.97 -5.47 -0.25
N ALA A 100 -6.28 -5.47 -1.54
CA ALA A 100 -5.89 -6.52 -2.48
C ALA A 100 -4.41 -6.47 -2.89
N VAL A 101 -3.74 -5.33 -2.71
CA VAL A 101 -2.35 -5.11 -3.17
C VAL A 101 -1.35 -5.01 -2.04
N LEU A 102 -1.80 -4.79 -0.81
CA LEU A 102 -0.91 -4.78 0.35
C LEU A 102 -0.53 -6.20 0.78
N PRO A 103 0.75 -6.46 1.09
CA PRO A 103 1.19 -7.75 1.60
C PRO A 103 0.56 -7.98 2.98
N ASN A 104 0.42 -9.25 3.34
CA ASN A 104 -0.03 -9.60 4.68
C ASN A 104 0.96 -9.06 5.74
N ALA A 105 0.43 -8.55 6.85
CA ALA A 105 1.24 -8.04 7.93
C ALA A 105 2.13 -9.15 8.51
N THR A 106 3.42 -8.87 8.64
CA THR A 106 4.38 -9.77 9.31
C THR A 106 4.47 -9.51 10.81
N SER A 107 3.86 -8.43 11.31
CA SER A 107 3.82 -8.09 12.74
C SER A 107 2.63 -7.20 13.08
N THR A 108 2.01 -7.46 14.24
CA THR A 108 0.93 -6.66 14.84
C THR A 108 1.36 -5.96 16.13
N LYS A 109 2.66 -6.03 16.48
CA LYS A 109 3.20 -5.55 17.76
C LYS A 109 3.05 -4.04 17.99
N HIS A 110 2.98 -3.27 16.92
CA HIS A 110 2.77 -1.83 16.98
C HIS A 110 1.54 -1.49 16.18
N GLN A 111 0.53 -0.96 16.87
CA GLN A 111 -0.73 -0.55 16.27
C GLN A 111 -0.86 0.96 16.45
N ILE A 112 -1.21 1.63 15.36
CA ILE A 112 -1.63 3.01 15.47
C ILE A 112 -2.99 3.05 16.20
N TYR A 113 -3.17 4.01 17.08
CA TYR A 113 -4.48 4.33 17.64
C TYR A 113 -5.06 5.52 16.87
N ILE A 114 -6.34 5.47 16.51
CA ILE A 114 -7.08 6.61 15.94
C ILE A 114 -8.13 7.01 16.96
N MET A 115 -8.12 8.27 17.38
CA MET A 115 -9.06 8.77 18.36
C MET A 115 -10.46 8.88 17.76
N GLU A 116 -11.42 8.20 18.38
CA GLU A 116 -12.80 8.14 17.91
C GLU A 116 -13.44 9.52 17.85
N GLY A 117 -14.17 9.80 16.77
CA GLY A 117 -14.84 11.08 16.54
C GLY A 117 -13.89 12.26 16.26
N ASN A 118 -12.57 12.08 16.36
CA ASN A 118 -11.61 13.14 16.10
C ASN A 118 -11.12 13.11 14.65
N TRP A 119 -11.76 13.95 13.82
CA TRP A 119 -11.39 14.12 12.42
C TRP A 119 -9.93 14.54 12.23
N ASP A 120 -9.40 15.39 13.10
CA ASP A 120 -8.07 15.97 12.94
C ASP A 120 -6.98 14.92 13.20
N ASP A 121 -7.19 14.08 14.21
CA ASP A 121 -6.35 12.93 14.52
C ASP A 121 -6.33 11.93 13.37
N PHE A 122 -7.52 11.51 12.92
CA PHE A 122 -7.68 10.64 11.75
C PHE A 122 -6.95 11.23 10.53
N ARG A 123 -7.22 12.50 10.22
CA ARG A 123 -6.68 13.20 9.05
C ARG A 123 -5.16 13.28 9.08
N ARG A 124 -4.54 13.68 10.19
CA ARG A 124 -3.08 13.83 10.28
C ARG A 124 -2.39 12.47 10.16
N LYS A 125 -2.93 11.45 10.82
CA LYS A 125 -2.38 10.09 10.80
C LYS A 125 -2.51 9.50 9.39
N LEU A 126 -3.67 9.72 8.75
CA LEU A 126 -3.89 9.25 7.38
C LEU A 126 -2.94 9.94 6.40
N LYS A 127 -2.68 11.26 6.51
CA LYS A 127 -1.68 11.95 5.68
C LYS A 127 -0.30 11.29 5.76
N ALA A 128 0.16 10.93 6.97
CA ALA A 128 1.45 10.27 7.13
C ALA A 128 1.44 8.84 6.57
N TYR A 129 0.36 8.09 6.79
CA TYR A 129 0.18 6.76 6.20
C TYR A 129 0.19 6.79 4.66
N MET A 130 -0.48 7.77 4.05
CA MET A 130 -0.53 7.92 2.59
C MET A 130 0.87 8.13 1.98
N GLN A 131 1.82 8.69 2.72
CA GLN A 131 3.22 8.77 2.25
C GLN A 131 3.86 7.39 2.10
N ALA A 132 3.63 6.49 3.06
CA ALA A 132 4.14 5.13 2.98
C ALA A 132 3.39 4.30 1.93
N LEU A 133 2.07 4.47 1.84
CA LEU A 133 1.25 3.78 0.84
C LEU A 133 1.69 4.13 -0.58
N LYS A 134 1.92 5.42 -0.86
CA LYS A 134 2.44 5.90 -2.15
C LYS A 134 3.79 5.27 -2.48
N ARG A 135 4.75 5.31 -1.53
CA ARG A 135 6.06 4.70 -1.70
C ARG A 135 5.98 3.20 -2.01
N PHE A 136 5.10 2.48 -1.31
CA PHE A 136 4.90 1.04 -1.52
C PHE A 136 4.36 0.72 -2.93
N ILE A 137 3.43 1.52 -3.44
CA ILE A 137 2.79 1.31 -4.75
C ILE A 137 3.66 1.87 -5.90
N GLY A 138 4.61 2.75 -5.60
CA GLY A 138 5.54 3.33 -6.57
C GLY A 138 5.12 4.71 -7.09
N PHE A 139 4.53 5.55 -6.23
CA PHE A 139 4.17 6.95 -6.51
C PHE A 139 4.92 7.95 -5.61
#